data_AF-E9EF41-F1
#
_entry.id   AF-E9EF41-F1
#
_cell.length_a   1.000
_cell.length_b   1.000
_cell.length_c   1.000
_cell.angle_alpha   90.00
_cell.angle_beta   90.00
_cell.angle_gamma   90.00
#
_symmetry.space_group_name_H-M   'P 1'
#
loop_
_entity.id
_entity.type
_entity.pdbx_description
1 polymer ?
#
loop_
_entity_poly.entity_id
_entity_poly.type
_entity_poly.pdbx_seq_one_letter_code
_entity_poly.pdbx_strand_id
1 'polypeptide(L)'
;MKATIWSLGLATMTAWSLAHPLVIDKATFERHGGDVKNVATSIKTHNEELRASSYETPWLVVGRMGGCTATWLGEKDGWSFVLTAAHCVNYRGTETATSKTFAAPGGRVIASGKGTVYVPPQRVKKPKGMGGASTDIAILKLPARNPVVDEAGRPVDRPILNDALDEEGKDVIFVGYGSWGVGLDGSGAYKPSRGERRLRIDSIFELEHGIGASYKPAGPSPFWARTAPGDSGSAWWQIRDGKPVIIATTNGGHATKSTGARVSKYADWIKSIYPEARFLSAEKPQGCIVSLQTSARYCLSAGNTSGYSLPRWIYEHEVYVDAAPGTAVQLSDFDNLSYKRIATFVGTVENNRLKSAKAASGKYLNFSRPHSMRVVKNTTPVGCITSLITSARYCLPPEQQSSDSLPPWIYAHDVQVEAAPGTAVILSDSNNLSHKRLATFTGFIQNWELTKVRALNGEDVDFSRPKSMRVIRQ
;
A
#
# COMPACT_ATOMS: atom_id res chain seq x y z
N MET A 1 -43.48 -46.21 -14.32
CA MET A 1 -42.81 -45.13 -15.09
C MET A 1 -42.51 -43.99 -14.12
N LYS A 2 -41.26 -43.86 -13.66
CA LYS A 2 -40.83 -42.79 -12.75
C LYS A 2 -40.02 -41.79 -13.59
N ALA A 3 -40.53 -40.57 -13.71
CA ALA A 3 -39.88 -39.49 -14.44
C ALA A 3 -38.77 -38.87 -13.56
N THR A 4 -37.54 -38.95 -14.05
CA THR A 4 -36.37 -38.32 -13.44
C THR A 4 -36.30 -36.88 -13.93
N ILE A 5 -36.56 -35.91 -13.05
CA ILE A 5 -36.42 -34.48 -13.34
C ILE A 5 -34.93 -34.13 -13.29
N TRP A 6 -34.37 -33.73 -14.43
CA TRP A 6 -33.05 -33.11 -14.49
C TRP A 6 -33.17 -31.64 -14.05
N SER A 7 -32.62 -31.33 -12.88
CA SER A 7 -32.37 -29.96 -12.46
C SER A 7 -31.16 -29.43 -13.24
N LEU A 8 -31.39 -28.58 -14.24
CA LEU A 8 -30.35 -27.73 -14.82
C LEU A 8 -29.87 -26.76 -13.73
N GLY A 9 -28.63 -26.93 -13.30
CA GLY A 9 -27.93 -25.92 -12.50
C GLY A 9 -27.70 -24.67 -13.33
N LEU A 10 -28.33 -23.55 -12.94
CA LEU A 10 -27.91 -22.24 -13.39
C LEU A 10 -26.49 -21.99 -12.86
N ALA A 11 -25.50 -22.05 -13.76
CA ALA A 11 -24.19 -21.47 -13.51
C ALA A 11 -24.38 -19.94 -13.43
N THR A 12 -24.42 -19.41 -12.21
CA THR A 12 -24.31 -17.96 -11.98
C THR A 12 -22.93 -17.53 -12.43
N MET A 13 -22.84 -16.96 -13.63
CA MET A 13 -21.64 -16.24 -14.07
C MET A 13 -21.46 -15.03 -13.15
N THR A 14 -20.60 -15.15 -12.15
CA THR A 14 -20.10 -14.01 -11.40
C THR A 14 -19.35 -13.12 -12.38
N ALA A 15 -19.95 -12.00 -12.79
CA ALA A 15 -19.26 -10.98 -13.56
C ALA A 15 -18.19 -10.36 -12.64
N TRP A 16 -16.92 -10.76 -12.82
CA TRP A 16 -15.83 -10.18 -12.06
C TRP A 16 -15.70 -8.72 -12.47
N SER A 17 -16.01 -7.80 -11.56
CA SER A 17 -15.77 -6.38 -11.78
C SER A 17 -14.29 -6.06 -11.57
N LEU A 18 -13.71 -5.34 -12.53
CA LEU A 18 -12.27 -5.17 -12.68
C LEU A 18 -11.86 -3.77 -12.24
N ALA A 19 -10.98 -3.66 -11.24
CA ALA A 19 -10.26 -2.42 -10.86
C ALA A 19 -9.36 -1.97 -12.01
N HIS A 20 -9.30 -0.69 -12.35
CA HIS A 20 -8.75 -0.23 -13.64
C HIS A 20 -8.72 1.28 -13.79
N PRO A 21 -7.57 1.96 -13.69
CA PRO A 21 -7.30 3.18 -14.51
C PRO A 21 -5.89 3.80 -14.39
N LEU A 22 -5.32 4.20 -15.52
CA LEU A 22 -4.33 5.26 -15.52
C LEU A 22 -4.05 5.67 -16.95
N VAL A 23 -3.64 6.93 -17.14
CA VAL A 23 -2.86 7.29 -18.32
C VAL A 23 -1.39 7.34 -17.91
N ILE A 24 -0.58 6.42 -18.44
CA ILE A 24 0.88 6.35 -18.20
C ILE A 24 1.65 7.06 -19.30
N ASP A 25 2.88 7.45 -19.08
CA ASP A 25 3.75 7.97 -20.14
C ASP A 25 4.21 6.88 -21.11
N LYS A 26 4.69 7.30 -22.28
CA LYS A 26 5.14 6.40 -23.33
C LYS A 26 6.33 5.55 -22.90
N ALA A 27 7.35 6.16 -22.29
CA ALA A 27 8.55 5.46 -21.85
C ALA A 27 8.26 4.35 -20.82
N THR A 28 7.35 4.60 -19.88
CA THR A 28 6.90 3.60 -18.91
C THR A 28 6.13 2.49 -19.60
N PHE A 29 5.27 2.82 -20.57
CA PHE A 29 4.56 1.80 -21.33
C PHE A 29 5.53 0.87 -22.08
N GLU A 30 6.49 1.44 -22.81
CA GLU A 30 7.51 0.70 -23.56
C GLU A 30 8.41 -0.14 -22.65
N ARG A 31 8.79 0.39 -21.48
CA ARG A 31 9.57 -0.34 -20.46
C ARG A 31 8.90 -1.63 -20.00
N HIS A 32 7.56 -1.69 -20.04
CA HIS A 32 6.79 -2.90 -19.71
C HIS A 32 6.42 -3.73 -20.96
N GLY A 33 7.09 -3.49 -22.09
CA GLY A 33 6.86 -4.20 -23.35
C GLY A 33 5.69 -3.67 -24.18
N GLY A 34 5.16 -2.50 -23.81
CA GLY A 34 4.09 -1.82 -24.53
C GLY A 34 4.53 -1.29 -25.89
N ASP A 35 3.64 -1.32 -26.88
CA ASP A 35 3.85 -0.72 -28.21
C ASP A 35 3.02 0.56 -28.34
N VAL A 36 3.68 1.71 -28.30
CA VAL A 36 3.05 3.04 -28.41
C VAL A 36 2.38 3.29 -29.77
N LYS A 37 2.67 2.48 -30.79
CA LYS A 37 1.99 2.53 -32.10
C LYS A 37 0.72 1.67 -32.14
N ASN A 38 0.54 0.79 -31.16
CA ASN A 38 -0.62 -0.10 -31.04
C ASN A 38 -1.12 -0.17 -29.58
N VAL A 39 -1.38 1.00 -28.99
CA VAL A 39 -1.80 1.13 -27.58
C VAL A 39 -3.03 0.25 -27.31
N ALA A 40 -4.05 0.31 -28.16
CA ALA A 40 -5.32 -0.40 -27.95
C ALA A 40 -5.17 -1.93 -27.77
N THR A 41 -4.24 -2.56 -28.50
CA THR A 41 -3.99 -4.01 -28.38
C THR A 41 -2.97 -4.28 -27.30
N SER A 42 -1.87 -3.53 -27.30
CA SER A 42 -0.72 -3.77 -26.43
C SER A 42 -1.04 -3.51 -24.95
N ILE A 43 -1.89 -2.52 -24.65
CA ILE A 43 -2.29 -2.20 -23.27
C ILE A 43 -3.08 -3.34 -22.60
N LYS A 44 -3.66 -4.25 -23.39
CA LYS A 44 -4.42 -5.42 -22.89
C LYS A 44 -3.51 -6.50 -22.33
N THR A 45 -2.29 -6.64 -22.84
CA THR A 45 -1.39 -7.76 -22.57
C THR A 45 -0.11 -7.36 -21.84
N HIS A 46 0.38 -6.14 -22.03
CA HIS A 46 1.70 -5.70 -21.53
C HIS A 46 1.64 -4.86 -20.23
N ASN A 47 0.51 -4.89 -19.53
CA ASN A 47 0.31 -4.21 -18.23
C ASN A 47 -0.10 -5.17 -17.09
N GLU A 48 0.09 -6.49 -17.28
CA GLU A 48 -0.37 -7.53 -16.35
C GLU A 48 0.26 -7.43 -14.95
N GLU A 49 1.55 -7.07 -14.85
CA GLU A 49 2.27 -6.97 -13.57
C GLU A 49 1.64 -5.96 -12.60
N LEU A 50 1.19 -4.83 -13.12
CA LEU A 50 0.66 -3.72 -12.33
C LEU A 50 -0.78 -3.96 -11.98
N ARG A 51 -1.47 -4.56 -12.93
CA ARG A 51 -2.76 -5.11 -12.67
C ARG A 51 -2.69 -6.03 -11.47
N ALA A 52 -1.79 -7.02 -11.48
CA ALA A 52 -1.65 -7.96 -10.36
C ALA A 52 -1.35 -7.18 -9.07
N SER A 53 -0.49 -6.17 -9.14
CA SER A 53 -0.17 -5.28 -8.03
C SER A 53 -1.38 -4.58 -7.41
N SER A 54 -2.41 -4.20 -8.19
CA SER A 54 -3.64 -3.58 -7.63
C SER A 54 -4.51 -4.52 -6.79
N TYR A 55 -4.27 -5.83 -6.88
CA TYR A 55 -4.94 -6.82 -6.06
C TYR A 55 -4.14 -7.17 -4.80
N GLU A 56 -3.00 -6.51 -4.57
CA GLU A 56 -2.26 -6.64 -3.33
C GLU A 56 -3.12 -6.22 -2.14
N THR A 57 -2.89 -6.89 -1.01
CA THR A 57 -3.76 -6.82 0.18
C THR A 57 -4.07 -5.38 0.62
N PRO A 58 -3.11 -4.44 0.66
CA PRO A 58 -3.40 -3.06 1.08
C PRO A 58 -4.43 -2.32 0.23
N TRP A 59 -4.62 -2.72 -1.03
CA TRP A 59 -5.45 -2.01 -2.01
C TRP A 59 -6.85 -2.61 -2.13
N LEU A 60 -7.11 -3.78 -1.52
CA LEU A 60 -8.41 -4.45 -1.54
C LEU A 60 -9.55 -3.66 -0.87
N VAL A 61 -9.19 -2.61 -0.13
CA VAL A 61 -10.13 -1.65 0.48
C VAL A 61 -10.66 -0.62 -0.52
N VAL A 62 -10.09 -0.53 -1.73
CA VAL A 62 -10.55 0.38 -2.79
C VAL A 62 -11.58 -0.32 -3.66
N GLY A 63 -12.68 0.38 -3.94
CA GLY A 63 -13.85 -0.19 -4.59
C GLY A 63 -14.62 0.82 -5.44
N ARG A 64 -15.74 0.36 -5.98
CA ARG A 64 -16.63 1.17 -6.83
C ARG A 64 -17.81 1.72 -6.06
N MET A 65 -18.22 2.92 -6.46
CA MET A 65 -19.48 3.52 -6.07
C MET A 65 -20.09 4.24 -7.28
N GLY A 66 -20.92 3.54 -8.05
CA GLY A 66 -21.45 4.05 -9.32
C GLY A 66 -20.34 4.25 -10.35
N GLY A 67 -20.28 5.43 -10.97
CA GLY A 67 -19.21 5.81 -11.92
C GLY A 67 -17.94 6.36 -11.26
N CYS A 68 -17.82 6.28 -9.94
CA CYS A 68 -16.68 6.76 -9.18
C CYS A 68 -15.96 5.63 -8.44
N THR A 69 -14.74 5.94 -8.01
CA THR A 69 -13.98 5.14 -7.05
C THR A 69 -14.24 5.64 -5.63
N ALA A 70 -14.15 4.72 -4.67
CA ALA A 70 -14.21 5.02 -3.26
C ALA A 70 -13.31 4.05 -2.46
N THR A 71 -13.01 4.40 -1.21
CA THR A 71 -12.13 3.61 -0.34
C THR A 71 -12.83 3.32 0.98
N TRP A 72 -12.92 2.05 1.36
CA TRP A 72 -13.43 1.65 2.66
C TRP A 72 -12.46 2.05 3.78
N LEU A 73 -12.96 2.74 4.80
CA LEU A 73 -12.18 3.16 5.96
C LEU A 73 -12.32 2.21 7.15
N GLY A 74 -13.43 1.50 7.24
CA GLY A 74 -13.73 0.66 8.38
C GLY A 74 -15.22 0.45 8.60
N GLU A 75 -15.53 -0.35 9.62
CA GLU A 75 -16.89 -0.61 10.07
C GLU A 75 -17.02 -0.33 11.56
N LYS A 76 -18.24 0.02 11.99
CA LYS A 76 -18.65 0.12 13.38
C LYS A 76 -20.15 0.01 13.50
N ASP A 77 -20.63 -0.78 14.47
CA ASP A 77 -22.05 -0.91 14.83
C ASP A 77 -22.98 -1.21 13.63
N GLY A 78 -22.54 -2.08 12.72
CA GLY A 78 -23.29 -2.46 11.51
C GLY A 78 -23.27 -1.41 10.39
N TRP A 79 -22.46 -0.36 10.52
CA TRP A 79 -22.22 0.67 9.50
C TRP A 79 -20.82 0.55 8.92
N SER A 80 -20.72 0.81 7.63
CA SER A 80 -19.49 0.89 6.87
C SER A 80 -19.22 2.33 6.47
N PHE A 81 -17.98 2.79 6.64
CA PHE A 81 -17.54 4.14 6.35
C PHE A 81 -16.68 4.13 5.10
N VAL A 82 -17.07 4.94 4.11
CA VAL A 82 -16.48 4.92 2.77
C VAL A 82 -16.06 6.34 2.39
N LEU A 83 -14.78 6.53 2.11
CA LEU A 83 -14.18 7.77 1.64
C LEU A 83 -14.30 7.90 0.12
N THR A 84 -14.66 9.08 -0.38
CA THR A 84 -14.72 9.38 -1.82
C THR A 84 -14.65 10.90 -2.04
N ALA A 85 -14.85 11.36 -3.28
CA ALA A 85 -14.94 12.76 -3.62
C ALA A 85 -16.38 13.29 -3.45
N ALA A 86 -16.52 14.55 -3.04
CA ALA A 86 -17.84 15.15 -2.84
C ALA A 86 -18.68 15.21 -4.13
N HIS A 87 -18.06 15.42 -5.29
CA HIS A 87 -18.78 15.43 -6.57
C HIS A 87 -19.30 14.05 -7.02
N CYS A 88 -18.87 12.96 -6.39
CA CYS A 88 -19.37 11.60 -6.67
C CYS A 88 -20.72 11.30 -5.99
N VAL A 89 -21.18 12.21 -5.13
CA VAL A 89 -22.38 12.05 -4.32
C VAL A 89 -23.26 13.28 -4.41
N ASN A 90 -24.57 13.07 -4.29
CA ASN A 90 -25.51 14.17 -4.15
C ASN A 90 -25.49 14.63 -2.69
N TYR A 91 -25.38 15.94 -2.47
CA TYR A 91 -25.44 16.56 -1.16
C TYR A 91 -26.23 17.88 -1.24
N ARG A 92 -26.91 18.25 -0.15
CA ARG A 92 -27.62 19.54 0.01
C ARG A 92 -27.06 20.38 1.15
N GLY A 93 -26.42 19.73 2.12
CA GLY A 93 -25.74 20.35 3.26
C GLY A 93 -24.55 19.49 3.67
N THR A 94 -24.02 19.71 4.87
CA THR A 94 -22.89 18.93 5.41
C THR A 94 -23.26 17.48 5.68
N GLU A 95 -24.55 17.22 5.92
CA GLU A 95 -25.13 15.89 6.05
C GLU A 95 -26.29 15.77 5.08
N THR A 96 -26.39 14.66 4.36
CA THR A 96 -27.47 14.43 3.40
C THR A 96 -27.82 12.94 3.35
N ALA A 97 -29.11 12.63 3.50
CA ALA A 97 -29.60 11.27 3.32
C ALA A 97 -29.30 10.77 1.90
N THR A 98 -28.88 9.51 1.78
CA THR A 98 -28.50 8.91 0.49
C THR A 98 -28.95 7.46 0.41
N SER A 99 -28.95 6.90 -0.79
CA SER A 99 -29.00 5.47 -1.03
C SER A 99 -27.94 5.10 -2.05
N LYS A 100 -26.92 4.37 -1.62
CA LYS A 100 -25.74 4.03 -2.42
C LYS A 100 -25.28 2.60 -2.13
N THR A 101 -24.44 2.09 -3.01
CA THR A 101 -23.76 0.81 -2.87
C THR A 101 -22.27 1.03 -3.07
N PHE A 102 -21.48 0.47 -2.17
CA PHE A 102 -20.04 0.34 -2.29
C PHE A 102 -19.69 -1.14 -2.47
N ALA A 103 -18.92 -1.43 -3.53
CA ALA A 103 -18.46 -2.78 -3.84
C ALA A 103 -16.94 -2.85 -3.91
N ALA A 104 -16.35 -3.81 -3.21
CA ALA A 104 -14.92 -4.13 -3.23
C ALA A 104 -14.49 -4.73 -4.59
N PRO A 105 -13.18 -4.95 -4.83
CA PRO A 105 -12.71 -5.64 -6.02
C PRO A 105 -13.42 -6.99 -6.21
N GLY A 106 -13.67 -7.37 -7.46
CA GLY A 106 -14.45 -8.57 -7.77
C GLY A 106 -15.98 -8.38 -7.67
N GLY A 107 -16.46 -7.21 -7.23
CA GLY A 107 -17.88 -6.86 -7.24
C GLY A 107 -18.64 -7.23 -5.96
N ARG A 108 -17.93 -7.69 -4.91
CA ARG A 108 -18.54 -8.00 -3.63
C ARG A 108 -19.10 -6.74 -2.98
N VAL A 109 -20.40 -6.72 -2.71
CA VAL A 109 -21.06 -5.60 -2.03
C VAL A 109 -20.70 -5.58 -0.56
N ILE A 110 -19.91 -4.59 -0.15
CA ILE A 110 -19.46 -4.41 1.23
C ILE A 110 -20.48 -3.61 2.02
N ALA A 111 -21.03 -2.56 1.41
CA ALA A 111 -22.02 -1.70 2.04
C ALA A 111 -23.10 -1.25 1.06
N SER A 112 -24.37 -1.29 1.49
CA SER A 112 -25.49 -0.90 0.61
C SER A 112 -26.78 -0.59 1.36
N GLY A 113 -27.48 0.45 0.89
CA GLY A 113 -28.82 0.82 1.34
C GLY A 113 -28.92 2.30 1.68
N LYS A 114 -29.98 2.65 2.43
CA LYS A 114 -30.19 4.00 2.96
C LYS A 114 -29.11 4.33 3.98
N GLY A 115 -28.44 5.45 3.79
CA GLY A 115 -27.36 5.93 4.65
C GLY A 115 -27.25 7.44 4.61
N THR A 116 -26.08 7.95 5.00
CA THR A 116 -25.81 9.40 5.06
C THR A 116 -24.49 9.72 4.35
N VAL A 117 -24.51 10.77 3.55
CA VAL A 117 -23.32 11.41 2.98
C VAL A 117 -22.94 12.58 3.90
N TYR A 118 -21.67 12.66 4.23
CA TYR A 118 -21.05 13.77 4.92
C TYR A 118 -20.09 14.47 3.97
N VAL A 119 -20.21 15.80 3.86
CA VAL A 119 -19.25 16.67 3.17
C VAL A 119 -18.78 17.76 4.13
N PRO A 120 -17.54 18.25 4.01
CA PRO A 120 -17.03 19.28 4.91
C PRO A 120 -17.81 20.60 4.75
N PRO A 121 -17.94 21.42 5.80
CA PRO A 121 -18.58 22.74 5.72
C PRO A 121 -18.03 23.62 4.59
N GLN A 122 -16.72 23.53 4.33
CA GLN A 122 -16.01 24.22 3.26
C GLN A 122 -16.54 23.83 1.88
N ARG A 123 -17.13 22.64 1.71
CA ARG A 123 -17.76 22.24 0.46
C ARG A 123 -19.13 22.90 0.23
N VAL A 124 -19.88 23.12 1.31
CA VAL A 124 -21.20 23.77 1.28
C VAL A 124 -21.06 25.28 1.17
N LYS A 125 -20.20 25.88 2.01
CA LYS A 125 -19.88 27.30 2.03
C LYS A 125 -18.39 27.48 1.78
N LYS A 126 -18.03 27.58 0.50
CA LYS A 126 -16.63 27.65 0.07
C LYS A 126 -15.94 28.94 0.52
N PRO A 127 -14.88 28.86 1.34
CA PRO A 127 -14.10 30.04 1.72
C PRO A 127 -13.42 30.66 0.50
N LYS A 128 -13.19 31.98 0.54
CA LYS A 128 -12.38 32.67 -0.47
C LYS A 128 -10.96 32.08 -0.47
N GLY A 129 -10.46 31.71 -1.66
CA GLY A 129 -9.15 31.06 -1.82
C GLY A 129 -9.20 29.53 -1.89
N MET A 130 -10.35 28.91 -1.57
CA MET A 130 -10.60 27.50 -1.87
C MET A 130 -11.33 27.36 -3.21
N GLY A 131 -11.03 26.29 -3.93
CA GLY A 131 -11.58 25.98 -5.23
C GLY A 131 -12.32 24.64 -5.28
N GLY A 132 -12.38 24.05 -6.47
CA GLY A 132 -13.09 22.80 -6.72
C GLY A 132 -12.44 21.64 -6.00
N ALA A 133 -11.11 21.51 -6.13
CA ALA A 133 -10.33 20.37 -5.67
C ALA A 133 -10.15 20.34 -4.16
N SER A 134 -9.80 21.47 -3.54
CA SER A 134 -9.55 21.57 -2.09
C SER A 134 -10.69 21.11 -1.20
N THR A 135 -11.93 21.17 -1.67
CA THR A 135 -13.13 20.86 -0.88
C THR A 135 -13.78 19.54 -1.25
N ASP A 136 -13.19 18.79 -2.18
CA ASP A 136 -13.84 17.67 -2.85
C ASP A 136 -13.57 16.33 -2.17
N ILE A 137 -14.08 16.22 -0.96
CA ILE A 137 -13.97 15.03 -0.12
C ILE A 137 -15.33 14.74 0.55
N ALA A 138 -15.67 13.47 0.66
CA ALA A 138 -16.90 13.02 1.30
C ALA A 138 -16.70 11.69 2.02
N ILE A 139 -17.47 11.48 3.08
CA ILE A 139 -17.60 10.18 3.75
C ILE A 139 -19.05 9.73 3.61
N LEU A 140 -19.25 8.49 3.20
CA LEU A 140 -20.55 7.83 3.29
C LEU A 140 -20.58 6.91 4.49
N LYS A 141 -21.65 7.00 5.28
CA LYS A 141 -22.04 6.01 6.27
C LYS A 141 -23.16 5.17 5.68
N LEU A 142 -22.87 3.93 5.32
CA LEU A 142 -23.79 2.99 4.65
C LEU A 142 -23.99 1.73 5.50
N PRO A 143 -25.14 1.05 5.43
CA PRO A 143 -25.33 -0.21 6.14
C PRO A 143 -24.32 -1.26 5.64
N ALA A 144 -23.58 -1.87 6.57
CA ALA A 144 -22.64 -2.95 6.26
C ALA A 144 -23.38 -4.20 5.81
N ARG A 145 -22.82 -4.92 4.85
CA ARG A 145 -23.39 -6.14 4.25
C ARG A 145 -22.42 -7.30 4.32
N ASN A 146 -21.14 -7.04 4.05
CA ASN A 146 -20.10 -8.04 4.02
C ASN A 146 -18.78 -7.45 4.50
N PRO A 147 -17.93 -8.21 5.21
CA PRO A 147 -16.59 -7.76 5.55
C PRO A 147 -15.71 -7.64 4.30
N VAL A 148 -14.75 -6.71 4.35
CA VAL A 148 -13.64 -6.66 3.40
C VAL A 148 -12.61 -7.72 3.78
N VAL A 149 -12.34 -8.64 2.85
CA VAL A 149 -11.43 -9.78 3.07
C VAL A 149 -10.50 -9.98 1.87
N ASP A 150 -9.37 -10.62 2.12
CA ASP A 150 -8.43 -11.06 1.08
C ASP A 150 -8.91 -12.34 0.35
N GLU A 151 -8.12 -12.82 -0.61
CA GLU A 151 -8.44 -14.04 -1.38
C GLU A 151 -8.60 -15.30 -0.50
N ALA A 152 -7.94 -15.33 0.67
CA ALA A 152 -8.05 -16.40 1.64
C ALA A 152 -9.23 -16.22 2.61
N GLY A 153 -10.05 -15.18 2.43
CA GLY A 153 -11.20 -14.87 3.27
C GLY A 153 -10.84 -14.20 4.62
N ARG A 154 -9.59 -13.75 4.79
CA ARG A 154 -9.14 -13.09 6.02
C ARG A 154 -9.48 -11.60 5.99
N PRO A 155 -9.89 -10.98 7.11
CA PRO A 155 -10.13 -9.55 7.17
C PRO A 155 -8.93 -8.73 6.69
N VAL A 156 -9.18 -7.73 5.86
CA VAL A 156 -8.16 -6.76 5.44
C VAL A 156 -8.04 -5.66 6.51
N ASP A 157 -6.81 -5.21 6.74
CA ASP A 157 -6.55 -4.11 7.67
C ASP A 157 -7.23 -2.82 7.18
N ARG A 158 -7.79 -2.06 8.13
CA ARG A 158 -8.31 -0.71 7.87
C ARG A 158 -7.16 0.19 7.43
N PRO A 159 -7.35 1.03 6.39
CA PRO A 159 -6.30 1.92 5.91
C PRO A 159 -5.97 3.01 6.93
N ILE A 160 -4.78 3.56 6.80
CA ILE A 160 -4.29 4.66 7.65
C ILE A 160 -4.46 5.97 6.88
N LEU A 161 -4.99 6.99 7.54
CA LEU A 161 -5.15 8.34 7.00
C LEU A 161 -3.99 9.22 7.45
N ASN A 162 -3.52 10.08 6.54
CA ASN A 162 -2.51 11.05 6.87
C ASN A 162 -3.10 12.21 7.68
N ASP A 163 -2.44 12.58 8.77
CA ASP A 163 -2.71 13.78 9.54
C ASP A 163 -1.45 14.65 9.75
N ALA A 164 -0.36 14.32 9.05
CA ALA A 164 0.83 15.17 8.92
C ALA A 164 0.74 16.07 7.66
N LEU A 165 1.46 17.19 7.65
CA LEU A 165 1.40 18.21 6.56
C LEU A 165 2.59 18.15 5.59
N ASP A 166 3.22 16.99 5.45
CA ASP A 166 4.50 16.74 4.77
C ASP A 166 4.35 15.85 3.51
N GLU A 167 3.23 15.96 2.78
CA GLU A 167 2.96 15.17 1.58
C GLU A 167 3.79 15.56 0.36
N GLU A 168 4.24 16.82 0.30
CA GLU A 168 4.88 17.41 -0.87
C GLU A 168 6.20 16.71 -1.23
N GLY A 169 6.45 16.59 -2.54
CA GLY A 169 7.70 16.09 -3.08
C GLY A 169 7.89 14.57 -3.02
N LYS A 170 6.95 13.84 -2.41
CA LYS A 170 6.97 12.37 -2.24
C LYS A 170 6.17 11.63 -3.32
N ASP A 171 6.65 10.45 -3.72
CA ASP A 171 5.99 9.51 -4.62
C ASP A 171 4.63 9.06 -4.06
N VAL A 172 3.67 8.84 -4.96
CA VAL A 172 2.30 8.46 -4.63
C VAL A 172 1.92 7.15 -5.32
N ILE A 173 1.20 6.30 -4.63
CA ILE A 173 0.53 5.14 -5.22
C ILE A 173 -0.93 5.51 -5.45
N PHE A 174 -1.47 5.08 -6.59
CA PHE A 174 -2.82 5.38 -7.01
C PHE A 174 -3.54 4.09 -7.41
N VAL A 175 -4.81 4.02 -7.03
CA VAL A 175 -5.67 2.82 -7.07
C VAL A 175 -7.09 3.30 -7.43
N GLY A 176 -7.72 2.77 -8.49
CA GLY A 176 -8.92 3.36 -9.11
C GLY A 176 -9.77 2.45 -10.00
N TYR A 177 -10.82 3.02 -10.60
CA TYR A 177 -11.69 2.32 -11.57
C TYR A 177 -12.06 3.07 -12.87
N GLY A 178 -11.41 4.18 -13.23
CA GLY A 178 -11.60 4.92 -14.48
C GLY A 178 -11.00 4.36 -15.79
N SER A 179 -10.70 5.24 -16.75
CA SER A 179 -10.23 4.87 -18.10
C SER A 179 -8.70 4.74 -18.24
N TRP A 180 -8.24 4.14 -19.34
CA TRP A 180 -6.81 3.90 -19.60
C TRP A 180 -6.26 4.74 -20.75
N GLY A 181 -4.94 4.91 -20.75
CA GLY A 181 -4.24 5.52 -21.86
C GLY A 181 -2.72 5.49 -21.76
N VAL A 182 -2.08 5.93 -22.83
CA VAL A 182 -0.63 6.11 -22.94
C VAL A 182 -0.33 7.49 -23.54
N GLY A 183 0.47 8.28 -22.85
CA GLY A 183 0.78 9.65 -23.23
C GLY A 183 -0.47 10.54 -23.28
N LEU A 184 -0.76 11.07 -24.47
CA LEU A 184 -1.97 11.85 -24.71
C LEU A 184 -3.12 10.99 -25.26
N ASP A 185 -2.86 9.74 -25.59
CA ASP A 185 -3.84 8.80 -26.15
C ASP A 185 -4.56 8.04 -25.02
N GLY A 186 -5.74 8.52 -24.63
CA GLY A 186 -6.57 7.91 -23.60
C GLY A 186 -7.99 7.66 -24.09
N SER A 187 -8.57 6.51 -23.70
CA SER A 187 -9.90 6.11 -24.12
C SER A 187 -10.61 5.27 -23.06
N GLY A 188 -11.92 5.48 -22.90
CA GLY A 188 -12.78 4.60 -22.08
C GLY A 188 -12.97 3.19 -22.67
N ALA A 189 -12.62 3.01 -23.96
CA ALA A 189 -12.55 1.71 -24.61
C ALA A 189 -11.22 0.99 -24.34
N TYR A 190 -10.17 1.74 -23.95
CA TYR A 190 -8.94 1.15 -23.47
C TYR A 190 -9.22 0.61 -22.09
N LYS A 191 -9.14 -0.71 -22.04
CA LYS A 191 -9.27 -1.49 -20.82
C LYS A 191 -8.17 -2.52 -20.91
N PRO A 192 -7.33 -2.64 -19.89
CA PRO A 192 -6.62 -3.87 -19.67
C PRO A 192 -7.64 -4.98 -19.51
N SER A 193 -7.13 -6.21 -19.53
CA SER A 193 -7.94 -7.31 -19.07
C SER A 193 -8.37 -7.14 -17.60
N ARG A 194 -7.56 -6.54 -16.66
CA ARG A 194 -7.80 -6.08 -15.22
C ARG A 194 -6.73 -5.04 -14.73
N GLY A 195 -6.91 -4.34 -13.58
CA GLY A 195 -5.98 -3.69 -12.57
C GLY A 195 -5.16 -2.41 -12.89
N GLU A 196 -4.50 -1.71 -11.92
CA GLU A 196 -4.14 -0.24 -11.75
C GLU A 196 -2.62 0.24 -11.72
N ARG A 197 -2.28 1.55 -11.46
CA ARG A 197 -0.90 2.16 -11.26
C ARG A 197 -0.82 3.58 -10.56
N ARG A 198 0.42 4.02 -10.17
CA ARG A 198 0.95 5.16 -9.31
C ARG A 198 1.04 6.61 -9.90
N LEU A 199 1.37 7.64 -9.09
CA LEU A 199 1.55 9.09 -9.42
C LEU A 199 2.70 9.75 -8.59
N ARG A 200 3.10 11.01 -8.82
CA ARG A 200 3.98 11.78 -7.90
C ARG A 200 3.41 13.16 -7.63
N ILE A 201 3.41 13.60 -6.37
CA ILE A 201 2.96 14.95 -5.97
C ILE A 201 4.07 15.97 -6.15
N ASP A 202 3.71 17.14 -6.67
CA ASP A 202 4.61 18.28 -6.82
C ASP A 202 3.95 19.64 -6.58
N SER A 203 2.71 19.68 -6.08
CA SER A 203 2.08 20.96 -5.73
C SER A 203 1.06 20.85 -4.60
N ILE A 204 1.07 21.85 -3.72
CA ILE A 204 0.05 22.13 -2.71
C ILE A 204 -0.58 23.50 -3.04
N PHE A 205 -1.91 23.61 -3.01
CA PHE A 205 -2.61 24.83 -3.43
C PHE A 205 -3.96 25.02 -2.73
N GLU A 206 -4.70 26.08 -3.06
CA GLU A 206 -6.04 26.39 -2.53
C GLU A 206 -6.10 26.40 -0.99
N LEU A 207 -5.38 27.34 -0.38
CA LEU A 207 -5.19 27.42 1.08
C LEU A 207 -4.65 26.12 1.69
N GLU A 208 -3.75 25.46 0.95
CA GLU A 208 -3.15 24.20 1.32
C GLU A 208 -4.14 23.03 1.48
N HIS A 209 -5.37 23.13 0.98
CA HIS A 209 -6.34 22.03 1.02
C HIS A 209 -6.38 21.24 -0.30
N GLY A 210 -5.89 21.82 -1.39
CA GLY A 210 -5.69 21.15 -2.66
C GLY A 210 -4.29 20.54 -2.77
N ILE A 211 -4.19 19.43 -3.48
CA ILE A 211 -2.93 18.79 -3.85
C ILE A 211 -2.91 18.42 -5.32
N GLY A 212 -1.75 18.52 -5.95
CA GLY A 212 -1.55 18.31 -7.37
C GLY A 212 -0.37 17.41 -7.67
N ALA A 213 -0.51 16.65 -8.74
CA ALA A 213 0.49 15.75 -9.28
C ALA A 213 0.64 16.01 -10.78
N SER A 214 1.75 16.62 -11.20
CA SER A 214 2.03 16.83 -12.62
C SER A 214 2.19 15.53 -13.40
N TYR A 215 2.04 15.63 -14.72
CA TYR A 215 2.18 14.53 -15.66
C TYR A 215 2.95 14.94 -16.91
N LYS A 216 3.89 14.10 -17.32
CA LYS A 216 4.68 14.24 -18.55
C LYS A 216 4.38 13.06 -19.48
N PRO A 217 3.68 13.26 -20.61
CA PRO A 217 3.17 12.17 -21.45
C PRO A 217 4.23 11.35 -22.20
N ALA A 218 5.45 11.87 -22.37
CA ALA A 218 6.51 11.17 -23.09
C ALA A 218 7.38 10.30 -22.17
N GLY A 219 7.84 10.85 -21.04
CA GLY A 219 8.80 10.19 -20.17
C GLY A 219 10.18 9.99 -20.81
N PRO A 220 11.11 9.29 -20.12
CA PRO A 220 10.97 8.82 -18.75
C PRO A 220 11.04 10.01 -17.78
N SER A 221 10.18 10.05 -16.76
CA SER A 221 10.18 11.13 -15.77
C SER A 221 9.56 10.68 -14.44
N PRO A 222 9.77 11.41 -13.34
CA PRO A 222 9.07 11.11 -12.08
C PRO A 222 7.56 11.39 -12.15
N PHE A 223 7.09 12.05 -13.20
CA PHE A 223 5.70 12.45 -13.43
C PHE A 223 5.05 11.58 -14.51
N TRP A 224 5.25 10.27 -14.42
CA TRP A 224 4.95 9.33 -15.50
C TRP A 224 3.49 8.91 -15.59
N ALA A 225 2.60 9.46 -14.77
CA ALA A 225 1.21 9.04 -14.70
C ALA A 225 0.22 10.17 -14.37
N ARG A 226 -1.06 9.99 -14.73
CA ARG A 226 -2.19 10.84 -14.30
C ARG A 226 -3.49 10.04 -14.10
N THR A 227 -4.38 10.61 -13.30
CA THR A 227 -5.78 10.16 -13.17
C THR A 227 -6.56 10.35 -14.47
N ALA A 228 -7.65 9.61 -14.62
CA ALA A 228 -8.53 9.62 -15.78
C ALA A 228 -10.02 9.61 -15.38
N PRO A 229 -10.96 9.86 -16.31
CA PRO A 229 -12.38 9.77 -16.03
C PRO A 229 -12.77 8.44 -15.35
N GLY A 230 -13.48 8.52 -14.22
CA GLY A 230 -13.87 7.39 -13.36
C GLY A 230 -12.98 7.17 -12.12
N ASP A 231 -11.86 7.90 -12.04
CA ASP A 231 -10.95 7.91 -10.89
C ASP A 231 -11.37 8.86 -9.77
N SER A 232 -12.38 9.67 -10.05
CA SER A 232 -13.02 10.52 -9.07
C SER A 232 -13.30 9.76 -7.77
N GLY A 233 -12.80 10.31 -6.66
CA GLY A 233 -12.94 9.74 -5.32
C GLY A 233 -11.93 8.65 -4.94
N SER A 234 -11.04 8.23 -5.84
CA SER A 234 -9.92 7.35 -5.48
C SER A 234 -9.00 7.99 -4.44
N ALA A 235 -8.56 7.18 -3.47
CA ALA A 235 -7.51 7.54 -2.54
C ALA A 235 -6.13 7.62 -3.23
N TRP A 236 -5.34 8.61 -2.82
CA TRP A 236 -3.91 8.70 -3.13
C TRP A 236 -3.14 8.19 -1.92
N TRP A 237 -2.10 7.39 -2.14
CA TRP A 237 -1.39 6.69 -1.09
C TRP A 237 0.08 7.08 -1.06
N GLN A 238 0.68 7.18 0.12
CA GLN A 238 2.14 7.24 0.29
C GLN A 238 2.59 6.11 1.19
N ILE A 239 3.80 5.59 0.96
CA ILE A 239 4.42 4.67 1.90
C ILE A 239 5.19 5.49 2.95
N ARG A 240 4.71 5.45 4.19
CA ARG A 240 5.27 6.20 5.33
C ARG A 240 5.53 5.25 6.48
N ASP A 241 6.76 5.24 7.00
CA ASP A 241 7.22 4.31 8.03
C ASP A 241 6.96 2.83 7.68
N GLY A 242 7.04 2.51 6.38
CA GLY A 242 6.73 1.18 5.84
C GLY A 242 5.24 0.83 5.80
N LYS A 243 4.34 1.81 5.93
CA LYS A 243 2.89 1.62 5.92
C LYS A 243 2.24 2.42 4.78
N PRO A 244 1.21 1.88 4.12
CA PRO A 244 0.42 2.61 3.14
C PRO A 244 -0.52 3.60 3.86
N VAL A 245 -0.43 4.87 3.49
CA VAL A 245 -1.17 5.98 4.11
C VAL A 245 -1.93 6.77 3.05
N ILE A 246 -3.24 6.92 3.22
CA ILE A 246 -4.09 7.76 2.39
C ILE A 246 -3.80 9.23 2.68
N ILE A 247 -3.43 9.97 1.65
CA ILE A 247 -3.06 11.38 1.74
C ILE A 247 -4.03 12.33 1.02
N ALA A 248 -4.81 11.83 0.06
CA ALA A 248 -5.76 12.65 -0.69
C ALA A 248 -6.90 11.84 -1.32
N THR A 249 -7.96 12.54 -1.74
CA THR A 249 -9.03 12.00 -2.60
C THR A 249 -9.03 12.69 -3.95
N THR A 250 -9.21 11.92 -5.02
CA THR A 250 -9.16 12.44 -6.39
C THR A 250 -10.34 13.35 -6.71
N ASN A 251 -10.06 14.60 -7.07
CA ASN A 251 -11.04 15.51 -7.63
C ASN A 251 -11.17 15.34 -9.15
N GLY A 252 -10.03 15.16 -9.83
CA GLY A 252 -9.98 15.04 -11.28
C GLY A 252 -8.60 15.41 -11.82
N GLY A 253 -8.48 15.52 -13.15
CA GLY A 253 -7.23 15.89 -13.79
C GLY A 253 -7.40 16.44 -15.19
N HIS A 254 -6.32 16.99 -15.72
CA HIS A 254 -6.17 17.45 -17.09
C HIS A 254 -5.05 16.67 -17.78
N ALA A 255 -4.78 16.98 -19.05
CA ALA A 255 -3.76 16.31 -19.86
C ALA A 255 -2.33 16.37 -19.28
N THR A 256 -2.07 17.23 -18.29
CA THR A 256 -0.74 17.46 -17.70
C THR A 256 -0.72 17.45 -16.17
N LYS A 257 -1.85 17.20 -15.49
CA LYS A 257 -1.90 17.19 -14.02
C LYS A 257 -3.10 16.44 -13.48
N SER A 258 -2.96 15.89 -12.28
CA SER A 258 -4.05 15.36 -11.45
C SER A 258 -4.21 16.22 -10.20
N THR A 259 -5.40 16.27 -9.64
CA THR A 259 -5.73 17.09 -8.46
C THR A 259 -6.60 16.32 -7.47
N GLY A 260 -6.44 16.64 -6.19
CA GLY A 260 -7.20 16.03 -5.11
C GLY A 260 -7.36 16.94 -3.89
N ALA A 261 -8.23 16.52 -2.98
CA ALA A 261 -8.41 17.13 -1.66
C ALA A 261 -7.44 16.48 -0.66
N ARG A 262 -6.71 17.28 0.12
CA ARG A 262 -5.73 16.81 1.11
C ARG A 262 -6.42 16.27 2.35
N VAL A 263 -6.23 14.98 2.64
CA VAL A 263 -6.84 14.30 3.78
C VAL A 263 -6.37 14.86 5.12
N SER A 264 -5.10 15.28 5.22
CA SER A 264 -4.54 15.87 6.44
C SER A 264 -5.26 17.12 6.91
N LYS A 265 -5.73 17.97 5.98
CA LYS A 265 -6.52 19.17 6.31
C LYS A 265 -7.94 18.87 6.78
N TYR A 266 -8.39 17.62 6.59
CA TYR A 266 -9.71 17.16 6.97
C TYR A 266 -9.68 16.14 8.13
N ALA A 267 -8.52 15.89 8.74
CA ALA A 267 -8.38 14.85 9.76
C ALA A 267 -9.39 14.98 10.92
N ASP A 268 -9.56 16.17 11.48
CA ASP A 268 -10.51 16.39 12.58
C ASP A 268 -11.97 16.27 12.14
N TRP A 269 -12.29 16.72 10.92
CA TRP A 269 -13.61 16.50 10.33
C TRP A 269 -13.87 14.99 10.14
N ILE A 270 -12.91 14.22 9.62
CA ILE A 270 -13.03 12.77 9.47
C ILE A 270 -13.26 12.12 10.84
N LYS A 271 -12.49 12.48 11.87
CA LYS A 271 -12.66 11.97 13.25
C LYS A 271 -14.06 12.26 13.80
N SER A 272 -14.63 13.41 13.48
CA SER A 272 -15.99 13.76 13.92
C SER A 272 -17.08 12.85 13.32
N ILE A 273 -16.83 12.27 12.14
CA ILE A 273 -17.76 11.35 11.45
C ILE A 273 -17.48 9.89 11.79
N TYR A 274 -16.20 9.50 11.82
CA TYR A 274 -15.74 8.15 12.11
C TYR A 274 -14.58 8.19 13.12
N PRO A 275 -14.86 8.20 14.43
CA PRO A 275 -13.84 8.31 15.48
C PRO A 275 -12.80 7.19 15.48
N GLU A 276 -13.15 6.00 14.99
CA GLU A 276 -12.26 4.84 14.93
C GLU A 276 -11.35 4.85 13.70
N ALA A 277 -11.46 5.85 12.82
CA ALA A 277 -10.56 6.03 11.69
C ALA A 277 -9.09 6.02 12.17
N ARG A 278 -8.23 5.29 11.46
CA ARG A 278 -6.82 5.18 11.82
C ARG A 278 -6.06 6.36 11.23
N PHE A 279 -5.25 7.02 12.05
CA PHE A 279 -4.42 8.14 11.64
C PHE A 279 -2.95 7.85 11.88
N LEU A 280 -2.09 8.34 10.97
CA LEU A 280 -0.65 8.09 11.01
C LEU A 280 -0.02 8.48 12.35
N SER A 281 -0.38 9.64 12.92
CA SER A 281 0.17 10.09 14.21
C SER A 281 -0.12 9.15 15.40
N ALA A 282 -1.18 8.33 15.31
CA ALA A 282 -1.57 7.38 16.34
C ALA A 282 -0.95 5.99 16.13
N GLU A 283 -0.35 5.75 14.96
CA GLU A 283 0.22 4.47 14.61
C GLU A 283 1.53 4.24 15.36
N LYS A 284 1.60 3.12 16.08
CA LYS A 284 2.81 2.72 16.80
C LYS A 284 3.69 1.83 15.91
N PRO A 285 5.02 1.88 16.05
CA PRO A 285 5.91 0.85 15.52
C PRO A 285 5.51 -0.53 16.03
N GLN A 286 5.58 -1.53 15.16
CA GLN A 286 5.18 -2.90 15.45
C GLN A 286 6.29 -3.87 15.05
N GLY A 287 6.39 -4.96 15.80
CA GLY A 287 7.13 -6.14 15.40
C GLY A 287 6.15 -7.23 15.00
N CYS A 288 6.43 -7.90 13.90
CA CYS A 288 5.60 -8.96 13.36
C CYS A 288 6.39 -10.25 13.14
N ILE A 289 5.69 -11.37 13.23
CA ILE A 289 6.08 -12.60 12.54
C ILE A 289 5.17 -12.81 11.33
N VAL A 290 5.72 -13.35 10.26
CA VAL A 290 4.99 -13.59 9.02
C VAL A 290 5.16 -15.05 8.63
N SER A 291 4.03 -15.74 8.52
CA SER A 291 3.94 -17.14 8.10
C SER A 291 4.41 -17.31 6.66
N LEU A 292 5.36 -18.22 6.43
CA LEU A 292 5.81 -18.62 5.10
C LEU A 292 4.79 -19.51 4.40
N GLN A 293 3.90 -20.17 5.14
CA GLN A 293 2.85 -21.02 4.57
C GLN A 293 1.67 -20.21 4.04
N THR A 294 1.31 -19.12 4.72
CA THR A 294 0.03 -18.43 4.51
C THR A 294 0.18 -16.93 4.26
N SER A 295 1.39 -16.38 4.36
CA SER A 295 1.65 -14.93 4.36
C SER A 295 0.92 -14.16 5.47
N ALA A 296 0.29 -14.86 6.42
CA ALA A 296 -0.42 -14.24 7.52
C ALA A 296 0.57 -13.53 8.45
N ARG A 297 0.22 -12.31 8.88
CA ARG A 297 1.06 -11.47 9.72
C ARG A 297 0.46 -11.39 11.11
N TYR A 298 1.26 -11.72 12.13
CA TYR A 298 0.90 -11.48 13.53
C TYR A 298 1.78 -10.37 14.09
N CYS A 299 1.18 -9.21 14.36
CA CYS A 299 1.89 -7.99 14.74
C CYS A 299 1.50 -7.54 16.14
N LEU A 300 2.49 -7.07 16.90
CA LEU A 300 2.30 -6.47 18.23
C LEU A 300 3.05 -5.15 18.31
N SER A 301 2.52 -4.19 19.07
CA SER A 301 3.26 -2.99 19.45
C SER A 301 4.27 -3.30 20.54
N ALA A 302 5.34 -2.50 20.63
CA ALA A 302 6.33 -2.63 21.68
C ALA A 302 5.68 -2.56 23.08
N GLY A 303 6.04 -3.51 23.95
CA GLY A 303 5.45 -3.72 25.27
C GLY A 303 4.40 -4.83 25.33
N ASN A 304 3.87 -5.27 24.19
CA ASN A 304 2.84 -6.31 24.15
C ASN A 304 3.42 -7.71 23.90
N THR A 305 2.67 -8.74 24.32
CA THR A 305 2.98 -10.17 24.20
C THR A 305 1.81 -10.93 23.59
N SER A 306 2.09 -12.08 22.99
CA SER A 306 1.08 -13.01 22.46
C SER A 306 0.19 -13.66 23.54
N GLY A 307 0.49 -13.44 24.83
CA GLY A 307 -0.11 -14.18 25.92
C GLY A 307 0.68 -15.47 26.18
N TYR A 308 0.00 -16.55 26.55
CA TYR A 308 0.64 -17.84 26.81
C TYR A 308 1.27 -18.43 25.54
N SER A 309 0.53 -18.48 24.43
CA SER A 309 1.04 -18.99 23.14
C SER A 309 0.64 -18.07 21.99
N LEU A 310 1.26 -18.25 20.83
CA LEU A 310 0.80 -17.65 19.59
C LEU A 310 -0.62 -18.13 19.25
N PRO A 311 -1.41 -17.31 18.53
CA PRO A 311 -2.69 -17.75 18.01
C PRO A 311 -2.57 -19.01 17.16
N ARG A 312 -3.55 -19.92 17.28
CA ARG A 312 -3.56 -21.23 16.61
C ARG A 312 -3.28 -21.17 15.10
N TRP A 313 -3.67 -20.10 14.41
CA TRP A 313 -3.50 -19.93 12.97
C TRP A 313 -2.06 -19.59 12.52
N ILE A 314 -1.15 -19.28 13.45
CA ILE A 314 0.29 -19.03 13.18
C ILE A 314 1.23 -19.79 14.14
N TYR A 315 0.70 -20.48 15.14
CA TYR A 315 1.47 -21.29 16.06
C TYR A 315 2.24 -22.39 15.33
N GLU A 316 3.54 -22.53 15.61
CA GLU A 316 4.46 -23.49 14.96
C GLU A 316 4.60 -23.37 13.42
N HIS A 317 4.04 -22.31 12.82
CA HIS A 317 4.30 -22.01 11.42
C HIS A 317 5.77 -21.66 11.21
N GLU A 318 6.27 -21.93 10.00
CA GLU A 318 7.57 -21.40 9.63
C GLU A 318 7.42 -19.91 9.36
N VAL A 319 8.22 -19.08 10.03
CA VAL A 319 8.09 -17.63 9.93
C VAL A 319 9.37 -16.94 9.53
N TYR A 320 9.25 -15.71 9.04
CA TYR A 320 10.30 -14.71 9.17
C TYR A 320 9.85 -13.60 10.14
N VAL A 321 10.82 -12.88 10.71
CA VAL A 321 10.57 -11.72 11.56
C VAL A 321 10.58 -10.46 10.69
N ASP A 322 9.64 -9.55 10.94
CA ASP A 322 9.61 -8.18 10.40
C ASP A 322 9.43 -7.20 11.57
N ALA A 323 10.54 -6.70 12.11
CA ALA A 323 10.53 -5.70 13.17
C ALA A 323 10.71 -4.29 12.59
N ALA A 324 9.74 -3.41 12.83
CA ALA A 324 9.85 -2.01 12.45
C ALA A 324 11.02 -1.30 13.17
N PRO A 325 11.59 -0.24 12.57
CA PRO A 325 12.52 0.65 13.26
C PRO A 325 11.99 1.06 14.64
N GLY A 326 12.85 1.10 15.65
CA GLY A 326 12.47 1.36 17.04
C GLY A 326 11.95 0.13 17.81
N THR A 327 11.88 -1.05 17.18
CA THR A 327 11.39 -2.29 17.79
C THR A 327 12.29 -3.49 17.54
N ALA A 328 12.13 -4.52 18.37
CA ALA A 328 12.65 -5.86 18.12
C ALA A 328 11.60 -6.91 18.50
N VAL A 329 11.62 -8.03 17.81
CA VAL A 329 10.76 -9.18 18.11
C VAL A 329 11.54 -10.16 18.97
N GLN A 330 10.96 -10.57 20.09
CA GLN A 330 11.48 -11.66 20.91
C GLN A 330 10.62 -12.89 20.71
N LEU A 331 11.25 -13.98 20.30
CA LEU A 331 10.60 -15.27 20.06
C LEU A 331 11.07 -16.30 21.08
N SER A 332 10.18 -17.25 21.38
CA SER A 332 10.50 -18.46 22.10
C SER A 332 10.07 -19.69 21.33
N ASP A 333 10.86 -20.76 21.43
CA ASP A 333 10.54 -22.11 20.94
C ASP A 333 9.73 -22.91 21.98
N PHE A 334 9.14 -22.22 22.95
CA PHE A 334 8.29 -22.78 23.99
C PHE A 334 7.11 -21.85 24.26
N ASP A 335 6.04 -22.42 24.83
CA ASP A 335 4.94 -21.62 25.35
C ASP A 335 5.41 -20.74 26.52
N ASN A 336 4.66 -19.67 26.75
CA ASN A 336 4.80 -18.74 27.85
C ASN A 336 6.20 -18.15 27.98
N LEU A 337 6.70 -17.49 26.90
CA LEU A 337 7.94 -16.72 26.85
C LEU A 337 8.97 -17.16 27.89
N SER A 338 9.42 -18.42 27.75
CA SER A 338 10.21 -19.08 28.78
C SER A 338 11.53 -18.36 28.97
N TYR A 339 11.75 -17.81 30.16
CA TYR A 339 12.97 -17.08 30.49
C TYR A 339 14.18 -18.00 30.25
N LYS A 340 15.16 -17.52 29.44
CA LYS A 340 16.35 -18.23 28.92
C LYS A 340 16.18 -19.00 27.59
N ARG A 341 14.96 -19.22 27.08
CA ARG A 341 14.70 -19.77 25.73
C ARG A 341 14.13 -18.72 24.80
N ILE A 342 14.69 -17.52 24.87
CA ILE A 342 14.26 -16.36 24.10
C ILE A 342 15.45 -15.81 23.33
N ALA A 343 15.25 -15.47 22.06
CA ALA A 343 16.19 -14.68 21.27
C ALA A 343 15.52 -13.37 20.81
N THR A 344 16.32 -12.32 20.62
CA THR A 344 15.86 -10.99 20.18
C THR A 344 16.30 -10.76 18.74
N PHE A 345 15.37 -10.35 17.90
CA PHE A 345 15.55 -10.17 16.46
C PHE A 345 15.21 -8.73 16.07
N VAL A 346 16.16 -8.06 15.42
CA VAL A 346 16.06 -6.65 14.99
C VAL A 346 15.95 -6.61 13.47
N GLY A 347 15.08 -5.74 12.95
CA GLY A 347 14.81 -5.64 11.53
C GLY A 347 14.13 -6.90 10.98
N THR A 348 14.43 -7.22 9.72
CA THR A 348 13.96 -8.42 9.04
C THR A 348 14.94 -9.57 9.29
N VAL A 349 14.44 -10.68 9.81
CA VAL A 349 15.23 -11.90 10.01
C VAL A 349 14.56 -13.06 9.29
N GLU A 350 15.18 -13.49 8.19
CA GLU A 350 14.72 -14.60 7.36
C GLU A 350 14.71 -15.93 8.13
N ASN A 351 13.79 -16.82 7.76
CA ASN A 351 13.56 -18.09 8.45
C ASN A 351 14.83 -18.93 8.67
N ASN A 352 15.71 -19.02 7.68
CA ASN A 352 16.96 -19.77 7.79
C ASN A 352 17.87 -19.24 8.91
N ARG A 353 17.87 -17.92 9.15
CA ARG A 353 18.63 -17.29 10.24
C ARG A 353 18.00 -17.50 11.61
N LEU A 354 16.73 -17.92 11.66
CA LEU A 354 16.03 -18.28 12.90
C LEU A 354 16.31 -19.74 13.33
N LYS A 355 16.74 -20.61 12.40
CA LYS A 355 16.95 -22.05 12.68
C LYS A 355 18.04 -22.35 13.69
N SER A 356 19.01 -21.46 13.82
CA SER A 356 20.09 -21.56 14.81
C SER A 356 20.46 -20.16 15.29
N ALA A 357 19.73 -19.66 16.27
CA ALA A 357 19.99 -18.34 16.87
C ALA A 357 20.36 -18.48 18.35
N LYS A 358 21.29 -17.65 18.80
CA LYS A 358 21.76 -17.63 20.19
C LYS A 358 20.64 -17.08 21.10
N ALA A 359 20.12 -17.93 21.97
CA ALA A 359 19.15 -17.58 22.98
C ALA A 359 19.81 -16.87 24.18
N ALA A 360 19.00 -16.27 25.04
CA ALA A 360 19.43 -15.64 26.30
C ALA A 360 20.12 -16.63 27.27
N SER A 361 19.90 -17.94 27.14
CA SER A 361 20.67 -18.99 27.84
C SER A 361 22.12 -19.14 27.35
N GLY A 362 22.48 -18.54 26.21
CA GLY A 362 23.74 -18.79 25.51
C GLY A 362 23.69 -19.99 24.56
N LYS A 363 22.66 -20.83 24.61
CA LYS A 363 22.46 -21.96 23.69
C LYS A 363 21.94 -21.49 22.33
N TYR A 364 22.30 -22.18 21.27
CA TYR A 364 21.68 -22.00 19.96
C TYR A 364 20.40 -22.84 19.90
N LEU A 365 19.28 -22.17 19.63
CA LEU A 365 17.95 -22.77 19.53
C LEU A 365 17.31 -22.45 18.17
N ASN A 366 16.28 -23.20 17.82
CA ASN A 366 15.50 -23.00 16.61
C ASN A 366 14.25 -22.16 16.90
N PHE A 367 14.23 -20.93 16.38
CA PHE A 367 13.08 -20.01 16.47
C PHE A 367 12.33 -19.88 15.14
N SER A 368 12.62 -20.75 14.16
CA SER A 368 12.00 -20.70 12.84
C SER A 368 10.52 -21.09 12.87
N ARG A 369 10.08 -21.77 13.94
CA ARG A 369 8.70 -22.16 14.26
C ARG A 369 8.37 -21.77 15.71
N PRO A 370 8.14 -20.48 16.00
CA PRO A 370 7.97 -20.02 17.37
C PRO A 370 6.65 -20.48 17.98
N HIS A 371 6.63 -20.56 19.31
CA HIS A 371 5.45 -20.90 20.10
C HIS A 371 4.86 -19.67 20.79
N SER A 372 5.70 -18.70 21.14
CA SER A 372 5.29 -17.45 21.79
C SER A 372 6.15 -16.26 21.35
N MET A 373 5.59 -15.05 21.46
CA MET A 373 6.21 -13.81 20.99
C MET A 373 5.95 -12.63 21.94
N ARG A 374 6.91 -11.70 22.02
CA ARG A 374 6.66 -10.32 22.44
C ARG A 374 7.43 -9.34 21.58
N VAL A 375 7.00 -8.09 21.59
CA VAL A 375 7.71 -6.99 20.93
C VAL A 375 8.27 -6.06 21.98
N VAL A 376 9.54 -5.71 21.85
CA VAL A 376 10.25 -4.81 22.77
C VAL A 376 10.73 -3.57 22.02
N LYS A 377 10.95 -2.48 22.74
CA LYS A 377 11.63 -1.30 22.17
C LYS A 377 13.09 -1.66 21.88
N ASN A 378 13.60 -1.21 20.75
CA ASN A 378 15.00 -1.41 20.39
C ASN A 378 15.47 -0.25 19.51
N THR A 379 16.58 0.39 19.88
CA THR A 379 17.10 1.58 19.20
C THR A 379 18.25 1.28 18.25
N THR A 380 18.55 0.00 17.99
CA THR A 380 19.54 -0.36 16.96
C THR A 380 19.08 0.24 15.63
N PRO A 381 19.92 1.09 15.00
CA PRO A 381 19.55 1.69 13.73
C PRO A 381 19.47 0.59 12.66
N VAL A 382 18.58 0.77 11.70
CA VAL A 382 18.39 -0.15 10.57
C VAL A 382 18.34 0.63 9.27
N GLY A 383 18.83 0.00 8.20
CA GLY A 383 18.58 0.43 6.84
C GLY A 383 17.48 -0.44 6.24
N CYS A 384 16.52 0.18 5.56
CA CYS A 384 15.34 -0.48 5.03
C CYS A 384 15.13 -0.16 3.56
N ILE A 385 14.56 -1.13 2.84
CA ILE A 385 13.84 -0.91 1.59
C ILE A 385 12.37 -1.26 1.77
N THR A 386 11.49 -0.50 1.13
CA THR A 386 10.05 -0.82 1.12
C THR A 386 9.56 -0.98 -0.30
N SER A 387 8.92 -2.11 -0.57
CA SER A 387 8.25 -2.44 -1.82
C SER A 387 7.08 -1.47 -2.04
N LEU A 388 7.10 -0.76 -3.17
CA LEU A 388 6.00 0.09 -3.58
C LEU A 388 4.85 -0.71 -4.24
N ILE A 389 4.98 -2.03 -4.34
CA ILE A 389 3.97 -2.96 -4.88
C ILE A 389 3.12 -3.50 -3.73
N THR A 390 3.80 -4.17 -2.80
CA THR A 390 3.20 -4.94 -1.71
C THR A 390 3.16 -4.19 -0.39
N SER A 391 3.81 -3.02 -0.29
CA SER A 391 4.13 -2.32 0.97
C SER A 391 4.99 -3.14 1.94
N ALA A 392 5.50 -4.30 1.53
CA ALA A 392 6.37 -5.12 2.35
C ALA A 392 7.73 -4.43 2.52
N ARG A 393 8.33 -4.58 3.70
CA ARG A 393 9.58 -3.92 4.08
C ARG A 393 10.65 -4.94 4.42
N TYR A 394 11.88 -4.67 3.96
CA TYR A 394 13.07 -5.44 4.30
C TYR A 394 14.07 -4.52 4.99
N CYS A 395 14.30 -4.74 6.29
CA CYS A 395 15.20 -3.95 7.11
C CYS A 395 16.36 -4.80 7.60
N LEU A 396 17.56 -4.25 7.63
CA LEU A 396 18.73 -4.90 8.21
C LEU A 396 19.44 -3.94 9.17
N PRO A 397 19.95 -4.41 10.31
CA PRO A 397 20.89 -3.64 11.09
C PRO A 397 22.25 -3.55 10.36
N PRO A 398 23.13 -2.62 10.77
CA PRO A 398 24.48 -2.49 10.21
C PRO A 398 25.26 -3.80 10.21
N GLU A 399 26.15 -3.92 9.22
CA GLU A 399 27.02 -5.08 8.99
C GLU A 399 26.26 -6.37 8.64
N GLN A 400 24.97 -6.26 8.33
CA GLN A 400 24.18 -7.36 7.80
C GLN A 400 23.85 -7.15 6.33
N GLN A 401 23.62 -8.27 5.66
CA GLN A 401 23.23 -8.33 4.26
C GLN A 401 22.08 -9.31 4.08
N SER A 402 21.41 -9.19 2.95
CA SER A 402 20.52 -10.24 2.47
C SER A 402 21.31 -11.52 2.27
N SER A 403 20.59 -12.64 2.18
CA SER A 403 21.12 -13.85 1.57
C SER A 403 21.58 -13.57 0.11
N ASP A 404 21.87 -14.62 -0.65
CA ASP A 404 22.28 -14.51 -2.07
C ASP A 404 21.40 -13.55 -2.90
N SER A 405 20.12 -13.45 -2.56
CA SER A 405 19.21 -12.46 -3.10
C SER A 405 18.23 -11.99 -2.02
N LEU A 406 17.57 -10.87 -2.30
CA LEU A 406 16.39 -10.43 -1.57
C LEU A 406 15.30 -11.51 -1.66
N PRO A 407 14.46 -11.66 -0.63
CA PRO A 407 13.40 -12.64 -0.65
C PRO A 407 12.34 -12.32 -1.73
N PRO A 408 11.62 -13.34 -2.25
CA PRO A 408 10.72 -13.17 -3.40
C PRO A 408 9.67 -12.06 -3.27
N TRP A 409 9.25 -11.72 -2.06
CA TRP A 409 8.22 -10.70 -1.81
C TRP A 409 8.70 -9.24 -1.95
N ILE A 410 10.01 -9.02 -2.16
CA ILE A 410 10.61 -7.70 -2.45
C ILE A 410 11.70 -7.75 -3.54
N TYR A 411 12.08 -8.94 -3.99
CA TYR A 411 13.08 -9.13 -5.03
C TYR A 411 12.68 -8.42 -6.33
N ALA A 412 13.55 -7.54 -6.83
CA ALA A 412 13.33 -6.78 -8.06
C ALA A 412 12.01 -5.97 -8.10
N HIS A 413 11.42 -5.71 -6.93
CA HIS A 413 10.28 -4.79 -6.82
C HIS A 413 10.77 -3.35 -6.93
N ASP A 414 9.92 -2.46 -7.43
CA ASP A 414 10.15 -1.02 -7.24
C ASP A 414 10.18 -0.72 -5.73
N VAL A 415 11.26 -0.09 -5.25
CA VAL A 415 11.41 0.25 -3.84
C VAL A 415 11.68 1.74 -3.60
N GLN A 416 11.43 2.16 -2.36
CA GLN A 416 12.05 3.33 -1.74
C GLN A 416 13.03 2.88 -0.65
N VAL A 417 14.06 3.69 -0.37
CA VAL A 417 15.10 3.42 0.63
C VAL A 417 14.92 4.35 1.83
N GLU A 418 15.13 3.81 3.02
CA GLU A 418 15.18 4.58 4.26
C GLU A 418 16.32 4.06 5.14
N ALA A 419 17.38 4.85 5.29
CA ALA A 419 18.51 4.54 6.16
C ALA A 419 18.45 5.39 7.44
N ALA A 420 18.43 4.73 8.61
CA ALA A 420 18.49 5.43 9.88
C ALA A 420 19.80 6.25 10.02
N PRO A 421 19.80 7.34 10.80
CA PRO A 421 21.01 8.14 11.03
C PRO A 421 22.21 7.29 11.46
N GLY A 422 23.38 7.55 10.88
CA GLY A 422 24.61 6.77 11.13
C GLY A 422 24.67 5.43 10.37
N THR A 423 23.74 5.17 9.46
CA THR A 423 23.73 3.96 8.62
C THR A 423 23.52 4.32 7.15
N ALA A 424 23.95 3.41 6.26
CA ALA A 424 23.68 3.52 4.84
C ALA A 424 23.22 2.17 4.27
N VAL A 425 22.33 2.22 3.29
CA VAL A 425 21.85 1.06 2.53
C VAL A 425 22.68 0.95 1.26
N ILE A 426 23.25 -0.23 1.01
CA ILE A 426 23.91 -0.55 -0.25
C ILE A 426 23.01 -1.48 -1.03
N LEU A 427 22.71 -1.10 -2.27
CA LEU A 427 21.89 -1.90 -3.19
C LEU A 427 22.72 -2.41 -4.36
N SER A 428 22.22 -3.49 -4.95
CA SER A 428 22.73 -4.12 -6.18
C SER A 428 21.57 -4.47 -7.10
N ASP A 429 21.75 -4.28 -8.40
CA ASP A 429 20.84 -4.77 -9.45
C ASP A 429 21.07 -6.25 -9.80
N SER A 430 21.99 -6.89 -9.08
CA SER A 430 22.46 -8.26 -9.26
C SER A 430 22.36 -9.05 -7.95
N ASN A 431 22.34 -10.37 -8.04
CA ASN A 431 22.45 -11.25 -6.86
C ASN A 431 23.86 -11.13 -6.23
N ASN A 432 24.00 -11.61 -5.01
CA ASN A 432 25.25 -11.77 -4.26
C ASN A 432 26.06 -10.47 -4.07
N LEU A 433 25.42 -9.29 -4.12
CA LEU A 433 26.09 -8.00 -3.99
C LEU A 433 27.34 -7.88 -4.87
N SER A 434 27.23 -8.27 -6.14
CA SER A 434 28.32 -8.22 -7.13
C SER A 434 29.11 -6.91 -7.04
N HIS A 435 30.40 -7.03 -6.68
CA HIS A 435 31.25 -5.94 -6.14
C HIS A 435 31.34 -4.66 -6.98
N LYS A 436 30.94 -4.70 -8.25
CA LYS A 436 31.11 -3.60 -9.20
C LYS A 436 29.80 -2.87 -9.53
N ARG A 437 28.63 -3.45 -9.28
CA ARG A 437 27.32 -2.84 -9.56
C ARG A 437 26.59 -2.48 -8.28
N LEU A 438 27.25 -1.67 -7.45
CA LEU A 438 26.76 -1.25 -6.13
C LEU A 438 26.63 0.27 -6.05
N ALA A 439 25.65 0.74 -5.30
CA ALA A 439 25.52 2.15 -4.89
C ALA A 439 25.11 2.24 -3.42
N THR A 440 25.51 3.34 -2.76
CA THR A 440 25.28 3.59 -1.33
C THR A 440 24.28 4.73 -1.16
N PHE A 441 23.31 4.54 -0.29
CA PHE A 441 22.17 5.43 -0.08
C PHE A 441 22.01 5.75 1.40
N THR A 442 21.72 7.01 1.71
CA THR A 442 21.65 7.55 3.07
C THR A 442 20.36 8.34 3.24
N GLY A 443 19.76 8.31 4.43
CA GLY A 443 18.47 8.95 4.65
C GLY A 443 17.35 8.32 3.80
N PHE A 444 16.38 9.14 3.40
CA PHE A 444 15.25 8.72 2.58
C PHE A 444 15.52 8.99 1.10
N ILE A 445 15.40 7.95 0.26
CA ILE A 445 15.57 8.03 -1.19
C ILE A 445 14.35 7.43 -1.88
N GLN A 446 13.75 8.19 -2.78
CA GLN A 446 12.56 7.79 -3.53
C GLN A 446 12.91 6.90 -4.71
N ASN A 447 11.92 6.19 -5.23
CA ASN A 447 12.14 5.22 -6.29
C ASN A 447 12.77 5.84 -7.54
N TRP A 448 12.27 7.01 -7.96
CA TRP A 448 12.80 7.69 -9.15
C TRP A 448 14.29 8.06 -9.01
N GLU A 449 14.73 8.41 -7.81
CA GLU A 449 16.13 8.80 -7.54
C GLU A 449 17.09 7.60 -7.64
N LEU A 450 16.56 6.38 -7.62
CA LEU A 450 17.31 5.13 -7.78
C LEU A 450 17.45 4.69 -9.24
N THR A 451 16.69 5.27 -10.18
CA THR A 451 16.59 4.77 -11.58
C THR A 451 17.84 4.99 -12.42
N LYS A 452 18.68 5.96 -12.04
CA LYS A 452 19.92 6.28 -12.75
C LYS A 452 20.97 6.79 -11.76
N VAL A 453 21.70 5.86 -11.15
CA VAL A 453 22.71 6.16 -10.14
C VAL A 453 24.07 5.66 -10.61
N ARG A 454 25.10 6.49 -10.39
CA ARG A 454 26.49 6.11 -10.67
C ARG A 454 26.93 5.02 -9.69
N ALA A 455 27.11 3.80 -10.20
CA ALA A 455 27.60 2.66 -9.44
C ALA A 455 29.12 2.73 -9.22
N LEU A 456 29.65 1.88 -8.33
CA LEU A 456 31.08 1.81 -8.02
C LEU A 456 31.98 1.49 -9.22
N ASN A 457 31.46 0.82 -10.26
CA ASN A 457 32.19 0.59 -11.52
C ASN A 457 32.20 1.80 -12.47
N GLY A 458 31.53 2.90 -12.10
CA GLY A 458 31.40 4.05 -12.97
C GLY A 458 30.35 3.87 -14.08
N GLU A 459 29.46 2.90 -14.01
CA GLU A 459 28.30 2.83 -14.89
C GLU A 459 27.09 3.49 -14.23
N ASP A 460 26.18 4.03 -15.04
CA ASP A 460 24.87 4.44 -14.55
C ASP A 460 23.97 3.20 -14.52
N VAL A 461 23.52 2.82 -13.32
CA VAL A 461 22.73 1.60 -13.07
C VAL A 461 21.40 1.97 -12.42
N ASP A 462 20.36 1.20 -12.74
CA ASP A 462 19.05 1.29 -12.12
C ASP A 462 19.00 0.43 -10.84
N PHE A 463 18.96 1.07 -9.68
CA PHE A 463 18.81 0.44 -8.37
C PHE A 463 17.37 0.54 -7.84
N SER A 464 16.42 1.03 -8.64
CA SER A 464 15.02 1.16 -8.25
C SER A 464 14.35 -0.20 -8.04
N ARG A 465 14.94 -1.26 -8.60
CA ARG A 465 14.54 -2.67 -8.50
C ARG A 465 15.68 -3.56 -8.02
N PRO A 466 16.11 -3.44 -6.76
CA PRO A 466 17.29 -4.14 -6.27
C PRO A 466 17.04 -5.65 -6.19
N LYS A 467 18.12 -6.42 -6.34
CA LYS A 467 18.12 -7.89 -6.19
C LYS A 467 18.86 -8.35 -4.95
N SER A 468 19.76 -7.53 -4.39
CA SER A 468 20.43 -7.78 -3.12
C SER A 468 20.69 -6.47 -2.38
N MET A 469 20.83 -6.56 -1.06
CA MET A 469 20.98 -5.41 -0.17
C MET A 469 21.95 -5.72 0.97
N ARG A 470 22.69 -4.70 1.43
CA ARG A 470 23.35 -4.72 2.73
C ARG A 470 23.24 -3.37 3.43
N VAL A 471 23.48 -3.35 4.74
CA VAL A 471 23.51 -2.13 5.54
C VAL A 471 24.89 -1.98 6.17
N ILE A 472 25.44 -0.78 6.12
CA ILE A 472 26.75 -0.43 6.69
C ILE A 472 26.60 0.72 7.69
N ARG A 473 27.61 0.87 8.56
CA ARG A 473 27.76 2.09 9.39
C ARG A 473 28.34 3.22 8.54
N GLN A 474 27.97 4.45 8.87
CA GLN A 474 28.60 5.66 8.31
C GLN A 474 29.62 6.26 9.27
#